data_AF-H0YN05-F1
#
_entry.id   AF-H0YN05-F1
#
_cell.length_a   1.000
_cell.length_b   1.000
_cell.length_c   1.000
_cell.angle_alpha   90.00
_cell.angle_beta   90.00
_cell.angle_gamma   90.00
#
_symmetry.space_group_name_H-M   'P 1'
#
loop_
_entity.id
_entity.type
_entity.pdbx_description
1 polymer ?
#
loop_
_entity_poly.entity_id
_entity_poly.type
_entity_poly.pdbx_seq_one_letter_code
_entity_poly.pdbx_strand_id
1 'polypeptide(L)'
;MFWTFKEWFWLERFWLPPTIKWSDLEDHDGLVFVKPSHLYVTIPYAFLLLIIRRVFEKFVASPLAKSFGIKETVRKVTPNTVLENFFKHSTRQPLQTDIYGLAKKCNLTERQVERWFRSRRNQERPSRLKKFQEACWRFAFYLMITVAGIAFLYDKPWLYDL
;
A
#
# COMPACT_ATOMS: atom_id res chain seq x y z
N MET A 1 -20.97 -20.74 -12.81
CA MET A 1 -20.63 -19.64 -11.88
C MET A 1 -19.78 -18.55 -12.52
N PHE A 2 -18.59 -18.85 -13.09
CA PHE A 2 -17.68 -17.80 -13.59
C PHE A 2 -18.24 -16.99 -14.77
N TRP A 3 -18.94 -17.65 -15.69
CA TRP A 3 -19.62 -17.00 -16.82
C TRP A 3 -20.73 -16.03 -16.37
N THR A 4 -21.58 -16.49 -15.46
CA THR A 4 -22.67 -15.70 -14.89
C THR A 4 -22.16 -14.46 -14.15
N PHE A 5 -21.03 -14.58 -13.45
CA PHE A 5 -20.36 -13.45 -12.81
C PHE A 5 -19.78 -12.47 -13.83
N LYS A 6 -19.15 -12.96 -14.91
CA LYS A 6 -18.59 -12.12 -15.97
C LYS A 6 -19.68 -11.28 -16.64
N GLU A 7 -20.80 -11.88 -17.00
CA GLU A 7 -21.94 -11.17 -17.61
C GLU A 7 -22.53 -10.12 -16.67
N TRP A 8 -22.70 -10.46 -15.39
CA TRP A 8 -23.17 -9.52 -14.37
C TRP A 8 -22.19 -8.35 -14.17
N PHE A 9 -20.89 -8.62 -14.12
CA PHE A 9 -19.86 -7.60 -13.93
C PHE A 9 -19.78 -6.63 -15.13
N TRP A 10 -19.98 -7.12 -16.36
CA TRP A 10 -19.94 -6.32 -17.58
C TRP A 10 -21.33 -5.81 -18.03
N LEU A 11 -22.32 -5.76 -17.14
CA LEU A 11 -23.60 -5.13 -17.43
C LEU A 11 -23.42 -3.67 -17.86
N GLU A 12 -24.03 -3.31 -19.00
CA GLU A 12 -23.92 -1.98 -19.63
C GLU A 12 -24.22 -0.84 -18.66
N ARG A 13 -25.23 -1.02 -17.79
CA ARG A 13 -25.66 -0.01 -16.81
C ARG A 13 -24.58 0.41 -15.80
N PHE A 14 -23.59 -0.45 -15.52
CA PHE A 14 -22.53 -0.11 -14.56
C PHE A 14 -21.39 0.69 -15.20
N TRP A 15 -21.18 0.54 -16.51
CA TRP A 15 -19.99 1.06 -17.20
C TRP A 15 -20.30 2.15 -18.24
N LEU A 16 -21.51 2.16 -18.79
CA LEU A 16 -21.90 3.01 -19.90
C LEU A 16 -23.04 3.97 -19.50
N PRO A 17 -23.11 5.17 -20.11
CA PRO A 17 -24.28 6.02 -20.04
C PRO A 17 -25.54 5.32 -20.60
N PRO A 18 -26.76 5.75 -20.22
CA PRO A 18 -28.01 5.07 -20.58
C PRO A 18 -28.27 4.92 -22.09
N THR A 19 -27.60 5.72 -22.92
CA THR A 19 -27.81 5.80 -24.36
C THR A 19 -26.84 4.96 -25.18
N ILE A 20 -25.83 4.33 -24.56
CA ILE A 20 -24.73 3.64 -25.26
C ILE A 20 -24.68 2.18 -24.83
N LYS A 21 -24.51 1.28 -25.79
CA LYS A 21 -24.35 -0.16 -25.57
C LYS A 21 -22.95 -0.65 -25.92
N TRP A 22 -22.60 -1.86 -25.47
CA TRP A 22 -21.31 -2.46 -25.84
C TRP A 22 -21.22 -2.77 -27.34
N SER A 23 -22.37 -3.02 -28.00
CA SER A 23 -22.45 -3.22 -29.45
C SER A 23 -22.01 -1.99 -30.25
N ASP A 24 -22.23 -0.79 -29.71
CA ASP A 24 -21.89 0.47 -30.37
C ASP A 24 -20.38 0.79 -30.27
N LEU A 25 -19.65 -0.01 -29.49
CA LEU A 25 -18.20 0.08 -29.26
C LEU A 25 -17.45 -1.09 -29.93
N GLU A 26 -18.10 -1.81 -30.85
CA GLU A 26 -17.43 -2.77 -31.71
C GLU A 26 -16.68 -2.06 -32.84
N ASP A 27 -15.61 -2.69 -33.33
CA ASP A 27 -14.80 -2.10 -34.39
C ASP A 27 -15.64 -2.02 -35.68
N HIS A 28 -15.92 -0.80 -36.14
CA HIS A 28 -16.65 -0.51 -37.36
C HIS A 28 -16.02 0.67 -38.10
N ASP A 29 -16.29 0.79 -39.41
CA ASP A 29 -15.81 1.89 -40.26
C ASP A 29 -14.27 2.09 -40.27
N GLY A 30 -13.52 1.01 -40.05
CA GLY A 30 -12.05 1.05 -39.98
C GLY A 30 -11.49 1.70 -38.71
N LEU A 31 -12.35 2.03 -37.75
CA LEU A 31 -11.98 2.59 -36.46
C LEU A 31 -11.89 1.47 -35.41
N VAL A 32 -10.83 1.49 -34.60
CA VAL A 32 -10.64 0.55 -33.49
C VAL A 32 -11.13 1.18 -32.20
N PHE A 33 -12.14 0.57 -31.59
CA PHE A 33 -12.76 1.06 -30.37
C PHE A 33 -12.17 0.38 -29.11
N VAL A 34 -12.23 1.10 -27.97
CA VAL A 34 -11.64 0.62 -26.72
C VAL A 34 -12.55 -0.45 -26.10
N LYS A 35 -12.11 -1.70 -26.18
CA LYS A 35 -12.83 -2.84 -25.63
C LYS A 35 -12.64 -2.99 -24.11
N PRO A 36 -13.67 -3.41 -23.37
CA PRO A 36 -13.57 -3.69 -21.94
C PRO A 36 -12.53 -4.78 -21.61
N SER A 37 -12.21 -5.67 -22.55
CA SER A 37 -11.14 -6.65 -22.39
C SER A 37 -9.76 -6.03 -22.16
N HIS A 38 -9.52 -4.79 -22.60
CA HIS A 38 -8.25 -4.12 -22.33
C HIS A 38 -8.06 -3.81 -20.84
N LEU A 39 -9.12 -3.70 -20.04
CA LEU A 39 -8.99 -3.54 -18.59
C LEU A 39 -8.26 -4.70 -17.92
N TYR A 40 -8.33 -5.91 -18.47
CA TYR A 40 -7.57 -7.05 -17.93
C TYR A 40 -6.06 -6.83 -18.00
N VAL A 41 -5.56 -5.98 -18.90
CA VAL A 41 -4.13 -5.63 -18.96
C VAL A 41 -3.67 -4.86 -17.73
N THR A 42 -4.57 -4.16 -17.03
CA THR A 42 -4.23 -3.42 -15.80
C THR A 42 -3.78 -4.35 -14.67
N ILE A 43 -4.27 -5.59 -14.65
CA ILE A 43 -3.93 -6.58 -13.63
C ILE A 43 -2.43 -6.95 -13.68
N PRO A 44 -1.87 -7.44 -14.81
CA PRO A 44 -0.44 -7.72 -14.90
C PRO A 44 0.40 -6.45 -14.71
N TYR A 45 -0.04 -5.28 -15.19
CA TYR A 45 0.66 -4.02 -14.91
C TYR A 45 0.68 -3.68 -13.41
N ALA A 46 -0.40 -3.92 -12.67
CA ALA A 46 -0.43 -3.70 -11.23
C ALA A 46 0.57 -4.61 -10.51
N PHE A 47 0.64 -5.90 -10.88
CA PHE A 47 1.65 -6.81 -10.33
C PHE A 47 3.08 -6.37 -10.67
N LEU A 48 3.32 -5.95 -11.92
CA LEU A 48 4.61 -5.43 -12.35
C LEU A 48 5.02 -4.19 -11.54
N LEU A 49 4.11 -3.23 -11.34
CA LEU A 49 4.34 -2.04 -10.52
C LEU A 49 4.64 -2.39 -9.07
N LEU A 50 3.98 -3.40 -8.50
CA LEU A 50 4.29 -3.88 -7.16
C LEU A 50 5.70 -4.48 -7.08
N ILE A 51 6.12 -5.24 -8.09
CA ILE A 51 7.49 -5.79 -8.17
C ILE A 51 8.50 -4.65 -8.29
N ILE A 52 8.31 -3.72 -9.22
CA ILE A 52 9.18 -2.55 -9.43
C ILE A 52 9.30 -1.76 -8.13
N ARG A 53 8.18 -1.50 -7.43
CA ARG A 53 8.19 -0.83 -6.13
C ARG A 53 9.08 -1.54 -5.13
N ARG A 54 8.94 -2.86 -4.99
CA ARG A 54 9.76 -3.65 -4.04
C ARG A 54 11.24 -3.62 -4.39
N VAL A 55 11.57 -3.68 -5.68
CA VAL A 55 12.94 -3.56 -6.19
C VAL A 55 13.48 -2.16 -5.87
N PHE A 56 12.74 -1.10 -6.18
CA PHE A 56 13.16 0.28 -5.90
C PHE A 56 13.38 0.54 -4.41
N GLU A 57 12.46 0.10 -3.55
CA GLU A 57 12.57 0.26 -2.10
C GLU A 57 13.86 -0.41 -1.57
N LYS A 58 14.22 -1.58 -2.10
CA LYS A 58 15.40 -2.35 -1.68
C LYS A 58 16.71 -1.82 -2.25
N PHE A 59 16.75 -1.51 -3.55
CA PHE A 59 17.99 -1.19 -4.25
C PHE A 59 18.31 0.30 -4.33
N VAL A 60 17.31 1.17 -4.22
CA VAL A 60 17.50 2.63 -4.34
C VAL A 60 17.20 3.33 -3.02
N ALA A 61 16.00 3.15 -2.49
CA ALA A 61 15.58 3.89 -1.31
C ALA A 61 16.35 3.48 -0.04
N SER A 62 16.68 2.20 0.11
CA SER A 62 17.47 1.70 1.25
C SER A 62 18.90 2.25 1.30
N PRO A 63 19.72 2.19 0.23
CA PRO A 63 21.06 2.80 0.26
C PRO A 63 20.99 4.33 0.37
N LEU A 64 20.02 4.99 -0.27
CA LEU A 64 19.80 6.43 -0.09
C LEU A 64 19.55 6.76 1.38
N ALA A 65 18.65 6.03 2.05
CA ALA A 65 18.36 6.25 3.46
C ALA A 65 19.60 6.08 4.35
N LYS A 66 20.45 5.09 4.05
CA LYS A 66 21.73 4.89 4.74
C LYS A 66 22.69 6.06 4.50
N SER A 67 22.78 6.57 3.27
CA SER A 67 23.59 7.75 2.92
C SER A 67 23.14 9.01 3.67
N PHE A 68 21.83 9.18 3.88
CA PHE A 68 21.26 10.25 4.69
C PHE A 68 21.34 10.00 6.22
N GLY A 69 22.00 8.92 6.66
CA GLY A 69 22.16 8.59 8.07
C GLY A 69 20.88 8.13 8.77
N ILE A 70 19.84 7.75 8.01
CA ILE A 70 18.57 7.25 8.57
C ILE A 70 18.79 5.83 9.08
N LYS A 71 19.03 5.70 10.38
CA LYS A 71 19.21 4.41 11.04
C LYS A 71 17.89 3.64 11.14
N GLU A 72 17.95 2.35 10.85
CA GLU A 72 16.85 1.43 11.12
C GLU A 72 16.74 1.21 12.63
N THR A 73 15.87 1.97 13.29
CA THR A 73 15.58 1.79 14.71
C THR A 73 14.53 0.71 14.88
N VAL A 74 14.97 -0.55 14.92
CA VAL A 74 14.12 -1.65 15.36
C VAL A 74 13.94 -1.52 16.88
N ARG A 75 12.74 -1.15 17.30
CA ARG A 75 12.38 -1.05 18.72
C ARG A 75 12.29 -2.46 19.29
N LYS A 76 13.35 -2.88 20.01
CA LYS A 76 13.38 -4.18 20.68
C LYS A 76 12.48 -4.11 21.93
N VAL A 77 11.68 -5.16 22.10
CA VAL A 77 10.84 -5.36 23.29
C VAL A 77 11.44 -6.53 24.06
N THR A 78 11.46 -6.43 25.40
CA THR A 78 11.92 -7.53 26.25
C THR A 78 11.04 -8.77 26.01
N PRO A 79 11.59 -9.95 25.72
CA PRO A 79 10.78 -11.13 25.46
C PRO A 79 10.04 -11.54 26.75
N ASN A 80 8.71 -11.57 26.71
CA ASN A 80 7.87 -12.11 27.77
C ASN A 80 6.65 -12.78 27.14
N THR A 81 6.58 -14.11 27.26
CA THR A 81 5.56 -14.95 26.64
C THR A 81 4.16 -14.70 27.22
N VAL A 82 4.08 -14.42 28.53
CA VAL A 82 2.81 -14.15 29.23
C VAL A 82 2.22 -12.82 28.75
N LEU A 83 3.04 -11.76 28.67
CA LEU A 83 2.60 -10.45 28.20
C LEU A 83 2.25 -10.46 26.70
N GLU A 84 3.02 -11.18 25.87
CA GLU A 84 2.74 -11.31 24.43
C GLU A 84 1.44 -12.09 24.16
N ASN A 85 1.18 -13.15 24.93
CA ASN A 85 -0.07 -13.91 24.82
C ASN A 85 -1.28 -13.04 25.20
N PHE A 86 -1.18 -12.28 26.30
CA PHE A 86 -2.24 -11.35 26.68
C PHE A 86 -2.45 -10.25 25.62
N PHE A 87 -1.37 -9.71 25.06
CA PHE A 87 -1.44 -8.68 24.02
C PHE A 87 -2.13 -9.15 22.74
N LYS A 88 -1.89 -10.42 22.34
CA LYS A 88 -2.46 -11.01 21.12
C LYS A 88 -3.91 -11.46 21.29
N HIS A 89 -4.27 -12.00 22.46
CA HIS A 89 -5.55 -12.69 22.67
C HIS A 89 -6.56 -11.91 23.52
N SER A 90 -6.13 -10.92 24.31
CA SER A 90 -7.03 -10.12 25.14
C SER A 90 -7.14 -8.69 24.63
N THR A 91 -6.20 -7.81 25.01
CA THR A 91 -6.31 -6.38 24.74
C THR A 91 -4.93 -5.72 24.62
N ARG A 92 -4.81 -4.75 23.70
CA ARG A 92 -3.57 -3.98 23.47
C ARG A 92 -3.32 -2.87 24.51
N GLN A 93 -4.35 -2.47 25.25
CA GLN A 93 -4.34 -1.44 26.29
C GLN A 93 -4.93 -2.01 27.60
N PRO A 94 -4.15 -2.71 28.42
CA PRO A 94 -4.64 -3.33 29.64
C PRO A 94 -5.15 -2.28 30.64
N LEU A 95 -6.20 -2.63 31.40
CA LEU A 95 -6.67 -1.82 32.52
C LEU A 95 -5.75 -2.00 33.74
N GLN A 96 -5.85 -1.15 34.76
CA GLN A 96 -4.99 -1.27 35.96
C GLN A 96 -5.15 -2.61 36.69
N THR A 97 -6.35 -3.17 36.72
CA THR A 97 -6.62 -4.50 37.29
C THR A 97 -5.84 -5.60 36.56
N ASP A 98 -5.75 -5.50 35.24
CA ASP A 98 -5.02 -6.46 34.41
C ASP A 98 -3.51 -6.29 34.57
N ILE A 99 -3.03 -5.05 34.68
CA ILE A 99 -1.62 -4.73 34.91
C ILE A 99 -1.14 -5.36 36.22
N TYR A 100 -1.91 -5.24 37.30
CA TYR A 100 -1.60 -5.87 38.58
C TYR A 100 -1.54 -7.40 38.48
N GLY A 101 -2.53 -8.02 37.82
CA GLY A 101 -2.56 -9.47 37.62
C GLY A 101 -1.38 -9.97 36.78
N LEU A 102 -1.00 -9.24 35.74
CA LEU A 102 0.14 -9.56 34.87
C LEU A 102 1.47 -9.35 35.58
N ALA A 103 1.60 -8.29 36.40
CA ALA A 103 2.76 -8.02 37.22
C ALA A 103 3.04 -9.18 38.17
N LYS A 104 2.02 -9.67 38.88
CA LYS A 104 2.13 -10.86 39.74
C LYS A 104 2.50 -12.13 38.98
N LYS A 105 1.86 -12.40 37.83
CA LYS A 105 2.16 -13.60 37.02
C LYS A 105 3.57 -13.62 36.46
N CYS A 106 4.13 -12.45 36.14
CA CYS A 106 5.44 -12.33 35.53
C CYS A 106 6.58 -12.05 36.51
N ASN A 107 6.29 -11.93 37.83
CA ASN A 107 7.23 -11.40 38.82
C ASN A 107 7.87 -10.07 38.38
N LEU A 108 7.07 -9.19 37.77
CA LEU A 108 7.49 -7.87 37.31
C LEU A 108 6.79 -6.78 38.11
N THR A 109 7.36 -5.58 38.12
CA THR A 109 6.67 -4.39 38.62
C THR A 109 5.60 -3.93 37.63
N GLU A 110 4.53 -3.32 38.13
CA GLU A 110 3.48 -2.71 37.29
C GLU A 110 4.06 -1.73 36.25
N ARG A 111 5.03 -0.92 36.67
CA ARG A 111 5.75 0.01 35.77
C ARG A 111 6.50 -0.70 34.65
N GLN A 112 7.09 -1.87 34.91
CA GLN A 112 7.75 -2.67 33.86
C GLN A 112 6.72 -3.24 32.88
N VAL A 113 5.57 -3.70 33.37
CA VAL A 113 4.45 -4.18 32.53
C VAL A 113 3.93 -3.04 31.65
N GLU A 114 3.66 -1.87 32.21
CA GLU A 114 3.22 -0.69 31.45
C GLU A 114 4.24 -0.27 30.37
N ARG A 115 5.53 -0.21 30.72
CA ARG A 115 6.61 0.09 29.78
C ARG A 115 6.69 -0.94 28.67
N TRP A 116 6.52 -2.22 29.01
CA TRP A 116 6.50 -3.31 28.03
C TRP A 116 5.36 -3.12 27.02
N PHE A 117 4.12 -2.91 27.50
CA PHE A 117 2.97 -2.68 26.62
C PHE A 117 3.14 -1.43 25.75
N ARG A 118 3.71 -0.36 26.31
CA ARG A 118 4.04 0.86 25.55
C ARG A 118 5.06 0.58 24.45
N SER A 119 6.15 -0.11 24.78
CA SER A 119 7.21 -0.46 23.82
C SER A 119 6.66 -1.38 22.72
N ARG A 120 5.84 -2.37 23.09
CA ARG A 120 5.25 -3.33 22.16
C ARG A 120 4.29 -2.69 21.16
N ARG A 121 3.43 -1.76 21.61
CA ARG A 121 2.62 -0.93 20.71
C ARG A 121 3.49 -0.06 19.81
N ASN A 122 4.58 0.48 20.34
CA ASN A 122 5.49 1.32 19.57
C ASN A 122 6.28 0.51 18.53
N GLN A 123 6.45 -0.81 18.72
CA GLN A 123 7.08 -1.70 17.74
C GLN A 123 6.23 -1.91 16.48
N GLU A 124 4.90 -1.82 16.58
CA GLU A 124 3.99 -1.91 15.42
C GLU A 124 4.00 -0.64 14.56
N ARG A 125 4.47 0.49 15.12
CA ARG A 125 4.54 1.73 14.36
C ARG A 125 5.62 1.62 13.26
N PRO A 126 5.32 2.05 12.03
CA PRO A 126 6.28 2.00 10.94
C PRO A 126 7.55 2.78 11.30
N SER A 127 8.71 2.17 11.02
CA SER A 127 10.01 2.78 11.27
C SER A 127 10.21 4.02 10.40
N ARG A 128 11.09 4.93 10.82
CA ARG A 128 11.46 6.11 10.02
C ARG A 128 11.99 5.70 8.65
N LEU A 129 12.74 4.59 8.58
CA LEU A 129 13.23 4.01 7.34
C LEU A 129 12.10 3.61 6.39
N LYS A 130 11.08 2.89 6.87
CA LYS A 130 9.93 2.50 6.04
C LYS A 130 9.19 3.72 5.48
N LYS A 131 8.95 4.74 6.32
CA LYS A 131 8.32 5.99 5.86
C LYS A 131 9.15 6.73 4.81
N PHE A 132 10.48 6.75 4.98
CA PHE A 132 11.37 7.34 3.99
C PHE A 132 11.32 6.57 2.66
N GLN A 133 11.37 5.24 2.70
CA GLN A 133 11.25 4.40 1.50
C GLN A 133 9.93 4.65 0.76
N GLU A 134 8.81 4.73 1.49
CA GLU A 134 7.49 5.04 0.92
C GLU A 134 7.45 6.44 0.29
N ALA A 135 8.01 7.45 0.95
CA ALA A 135 8.07 8.82 0.43
C ALA A 135 8.98 8.91 -0.81
N CYS A 136 10.13 8.25 -0.79
CA CYS A 136 11.07 8.20 -1.90
C CYS A 136 10.44 7.53 -3.14
N TRP A 137 9.74 6.41 -2.96
CA TRP A 137 8.99 5.76 -4.04
C TRP A 137 7.92 6.68 -4.62
N ARG A 138 7.10 7.32 -3.79
CA ARG A 138 6.06 8.26 -4.24
C ARG A 138 6.67 9.40 -5.05
N PHE A 139 7.74 10.01 -4.54
CA PHE A 139 8.44 11.08 -5.23
C PHE A 139 8.93 10.64 -6.61
N ALA A 140 9.65 9.51 -6.69
CA ALA A 140 10.16 8.99 -7.95
C ALA A 140 9.02 8.64 -8.93
N PHE A 141 7.96 7.97 -8.45
CA PHE A 141 6.82 7.57 -9.27
C PHE A 141 6.10 8.78 -9.88
N TYR A 142 5.78 9.78 -9.07
CA TYR A 142 5.11 10.99 -9.57
C TYR A 142 6.02 11.79 -10.49
N LEU A 143 7.31 11.91 -10.17
CA LEU A 143 8.27 12.59 -11.03
C LEU A 143 8.35 11.92 -12.41
N MET A 144 8.43 10.58 -12.47
CA MET A 144 8.45 9.84 -13.72
C MET A 144 7.18 10.04 -14.54
N ILE A 145 6.00 9.99 -13.91
CA ILE A 145 4.73 10.22 -14.60
C ILE A 145 4.65 11.65 -15.13
N THR A 146 5.07 12.64 -14.35
CA THR A 146 5.08 14.05 -14.79
C THR A 146 5.99 14.24 -16.00
N VAL A 147 7.22 13.73 -15.95
CA VAL A 147 8.18 13.82 -17.07
C VAL A 147 7.65 13.09 -18.30
N ALA A 148 7.10 11.89 -18.13
CA ALA A 148 6.48 11.14 -19.22
C ALA A 148 5.29 11.90 -19.81
N GLY A 149 4.43 12.49 -18.98
CA GLY A 149 3.29 13.29 -19.42
C GLY A 149 3.73 14.49 -20.25
N ILE A 150 4.75 15.22 -19.81
CA ILE A 150 5.34 16.33 -20.58
C ILE A 150 5.89 15.81 -21.91
N ALA A 151 6.67 14.73 -21.90
CA ALA A 151 7.26 14.16 -23.11
C ALA A 151 6.20 13.69 -24.12
N PHE A 152 5.12 13.03 -23.67
CA PHE A 152 4.03 12.58 -24.55
C PHE A 152 3.22 13.73 -25.14
N LEU A 153 3.09 14.83 -24.40
CA LEU A 153 2.35 16.00 -24.84
C LEU A 153 3.19 16.93 -25.71
N TYR A 154 4.52 16.85 -25.65
CA TYR A 154 5.45 17.75 -26.36
C TYR A 154 5.20 17.84 -27.87
N ASP A 155 4.85 16.73 -28.53
CA ASP A 155 4.61 16.72 -29.98
C ASP A 155 3.16 17.05 -30.36
N LYS A 156 2.32 17.47 -29.40
CA LYS A 156 0.90 17.72 -29.65
C LYS A 156 0.63 19.20 -29.92
N PRO A 157 0.06 19.57 -31.09
CA PRO A 157 -0.10 20.97 -31.49
C PRO A 157 -0.98 21.77 -30.52
N TRP A 158 -2.06 21.15 -30.01
CA TRP A 158 -2.97 21.75 -29.03
C TRP A 158 -2.35 21.99 -27.64
N LEU A 159 -1.12 21.53 -27.37
CA LEU A 159 -0.42 21.86 -26.12
C LEU A 159 0.02 23.33 -26.11
N TYR A 160 0.29 23.88 -27.29
CA TYR A 160 0.86 25.23 -27.47
C TYR A 160 -0.16 26.25 -28.00
N ASP A 161 -1.34 25.78 -28.42
CA ASP A 161 -2.46 26.63 -28.81
C ASP A 161 -3.09 27.23 -27.54
N LEU A 162 -2.70 28.47 -27.20
CA LEU A 162 -3.17 29.23 -26.05
C LEU A 162 -3.76 30.57 -26.47
#